data_AF-A0A376KR59-F1
#
_entry.id   AF-A0A376KR59-F1
#
_cell.length_a   1.000
_cell.length_b   1.000
_cell.length_c   1.000
_cell.angle_alpha   90.00
_cell.angle_beta   90.00
_cell.angle_gamma   90.00
#
_symmetry.space_group_name_H-M   'P 1'
#
loop_
_entity.id
_entity.type
_entity.pdbx_description
1 polymer ?
#
loop_
_entity_poly.entity_id
_entity_poly.type
_entity_poly.pdbx_seq_one_letter_code
_entity_poly.pdbx_strand_id
1 'polypeptide(L)'
;MRHEGRAFERFTQHGPLAMLPMSDGRCSLVWCHPLERREEVLSWSDEKFCRELQSAFGWRLGKITHAGKRSAYPLALTRAARAITHRTVLVGNAAQTLHPIAGQGFNLGMRDVMSLAETLTQAHERGEDIGDYGILCRYQQRRQSDREATIGVTDSLVHLFANRWAPLVVGRNIGLMTMELFTPARDVLAQRTLGWVAR
;
A
#
# COMPACT_ATOMS: atom_id res chain seq x y z
N MET A 1 -3.64 15.42 21.92
CA MET A 1 -3.96 16.28 20.76
C MET A 1 -4.82 15.47 19.81
N ARG A 2 -5.85 16.07 19.20
CA ARG A 2 -6.61 15.37 18.15
C ARG A 2 -5.70 15.24 16.92
N HIS A 3 -5.84 14.17 16.15
CA HIS A 3 -5.03 13.93 14.94
C HIS A 3 -5.27 15.00 13.84
N GLU A 4 -6.32 15.84 13.95
CA GLU A 4 -6.61 16.93 13.00
C GLU A 4 -6.66 16.48 11.53
N GLY A 5 -7.20 15.29 11.30
CA GLY A 5 -7.24 14.69 9.96
C GLY A 5 -5.87 14.31 9.37
N ARG A 6 -4.78 14.36 10.13
CA ARG A 6 -3.43 13.99 9.68
C ARG A 6 -3.16 12.51 9.89
N ALA A 7 -2.68 11.84 8.84
CA ALA A 7 -2.13 10.49 8.92
C ALA A 7 -0.64 10.54 9.26
N PHE A 8 -0.17 9.56 10.02
CA PHE A 8 1.23 9.43 10.43
C PHE A 8 1.76 8.08 9.99
N GLU A 9 2.96 8.07 9.42
CA GLU A 9 3.68 6.84 9.09
C GLU A 9 5.10 6.93 9.65
N ARG A 10 5.53 5.86 10.31
CA ARG A 10 6.88 5.71 10.86
C ARG A 10 7.47 4.40 10.37
N PHE A 11 8.68 4.47 9.83
CA PHE A 11 9.43 3.27 9.43
C PHE A 11 10.15 2.68 10.65
N THR A 12 9.81 1.44 10.99
CA THR A 12 10.48 0.66 12.04
C THR A 12 11.43 -0.37 11.41
N GLN A 13 12.21 -1.05 12.24
CA GLN A 13 13.09 -2.14 11.80
C GLN A 13 12.35 -3.35 11.19
N HIS A 14 11.03 -3.44 11.39
CA HIS A 14 10.18 -4.55 10.91
C HIS A 14 9.18 -4.12 9.84
N GLY A 15 9.27 -2.88 9.35
CA GLY A 15 8.33 -2.31 8.38
C GLY A 15 7.56 -1.10 8.92
N PRO A 16 6.56 -0.61 8.17
CA PRO A 16 5.82 0.59 8.55
C PRO A 16 4.92 0.37 9.77
N LEU A 17 4.80 1.45 10.55
CA LEU A 17 3.79 1.67 11.57
C LEU A 17 3.02 2.92 11.15
N ALA A 18 1.74 2.74 10.78
CA ALA A 18 0.88 3.81 10.30
C ALA A 18 -0.34 4.01 11.21
N MET A 19 -0.64 5.27 11.51
CA MET A 19 -1.80 5.73 12.25
C MET A 19 -2.67 6.58 11.32
N LEU A 20 -3.83 6.06 10.94
CA LEU A 20 -4.77 6.67 10.01
C LEU A 20 -5.93 7.29 10.81
N PRO A 21 -6.20 8.59 10.67
CA PRO A 21 -7.22 9.28 11.45
C PRO A 21 -8.62 8.73 11.15
N MET A 22 -9.45 8.59 12.18
CA MET A 22 -10.86 8.21 12.09
C MET A 22 -11.74 9.20 12.85
N SER A 23 -13.05 9.00 12.81
CA SER A 23 -14.01 9.75 13.62
C SER A 23 -13.77 9.54 15.13
N ASP A 24 -14.24 10.48 15.93
CA ASP A 24 -14.26 10.39 17.40
C ASP A 24 -12.86 10.34 18.04
N GLY A 25 -11.85 10.92 17.36
CA GLY A 25 -10.47 10.93 17.86
C GLY A 25 -9.78 9.58 17.82
N ARG A 26 -10.36 8.59 17.11
CA ARG A 26 -9.77 7.27 16.92
C ARG A 26 -8.77 7.28 15.77
N CYS A 27 -7.94 6.25 15.71
CA CYS A 27 -7.09 5.98 14.57
C CYS A 27 -7.18 4.50 14.20
N SER A 28 -7.16 4.21 12.90
CA SER A 28 -6.88 2.87 12.40
C SER A 28 -5.36 2.67 12.40
N LEU A 29 -4.92 1.50 12.88
CA LEU A 29 -3.50 1.16 13.03
C LEU A 29 -3.12 0.07 12.03
N VAL A 30 -2.00 0.29 11.35
CA VAL A 30 -1.27 -0.77 10.65
C VAL A 30 0.13 -0.85 11.26
N TRP A 31 0.49 -2.00 11.82
CA TRP A 31 1.79 -2.18 12.47
C TRP A 31 2.44 -3.49 12.01
N CYS A 32 3.56 -3.36 11.30
CA CYS A 32 4.29 -4.52 10.79
C CYS A 32 5.18 -5.15 11.86
N HIS A 33 5.10 -6.48 11.97
CA HIS A 33 5.93 -7.31 12.83
C HIS A 33 6.49 -8.50 12.03
N PRO A 34 7.59 -9.12 12.49
CA PRO A 34 8.03 -10.42 11.98
C PRO A 34 6.92 -11.46 12.12
N LEU A 35 6.80 -12.35 11.14
CA LEU A 35 5.74 -13.35 11.08
C LEU A 35 5.76 -14.27 12.31
N GLU A 36 6.95 -14.58 12.81
CA GLU A 36 7.20 -15.44 13.96
C GLU A 36 6.65 -14.85 15.26
N ARG A 37 6.48 -13.51 15.34
CA ARG A 37 5.94 -12.81 16.51
C ARG A 37 4.43 -12.64 16.46
N ARG A 38 3.75 -13.14 15.43
CA ARG A 38 2.30 -12.97 15.23
C ARG A 38 1.49 -13.39 16.45
N GLU A 39 1.73 -14.60 16.95
CA GLU A 39 0.98 -15.16 18.09
C GLU A 39 1.26 -14.37 19.37
N GLU A 40 2.53 -14.04 19.61
CA GLU A 40 2.96 -13.23 20.76
C GLU A 40 2.24 -11.87 20.79
N VAL A 41 2.22 -11.14 19.66
CA VAL A 41 1.61 -9.80 19.59
C VAL A 41 0.09 -9.87 19.76
N LEU A 42 -0.56 -10.88 19.16
CA LEU A 42 -1.99 -11.09 19.32
C LEU A 42 -2.36 -11.51 20.76
N SER A 43 -1.46 -12.17 21.48
CA SER A 43 -1.70 -12.60 22.86
C SER A 43 -1.46 -11.50 23.91
N TRP A 44 -0.96 -10.33 23.53
CA TRP A 44 -0.74 -9.23 24.47
C TRP A 44 -2.07 -8.77 25.10
N SER A 45 -2.05 -8.40 26.38
CA SER A 45 -3.10 -7.58 26.99
C SER A 45 -3.18 -6.22 26.30
N ASP A 46 -4.34 -5.55 26.36
CA ASP A 46 -4.50 -4.21 25.78
C ASP A 46 -3.54 -3.19 26.42
N GLU A 47 -3.24 -3.30 27.72
CA GLU A 47 -2.30 -2.43 28.42
C GLU A 47 -0.88 -2.58 27.87
N LYS A 48 -0.43 -3.84 27.72
CA LYS A 48 0.85 -4.15 27.09
C LYS A 48 0.89 -3.62 25.66
N PHE A 49 -0.14 -3.87 24.86
CA PHE A 49 -0.21 -3.41 23.48
C PHE A 49 -0.11 -1.88 23.38
N CYS A 50 -0.90 -1.15 24.16
CA CYS A 50 -0.86 0.32 24.20
C CYS A 50 0.52 0.84 24.61
N ARG A 51 1.19 0.20 25.58
CA ARG A 51 2.54 0.58 26.02
C ARG A 51 3.59 0.34 24.92
N GLU A 52 3.58 -0.83 24.29
CA GLU A 52 4.51 -1.14 23.21
C GLU A 52 4.28 -0.22 22.01
N LEU A 53 3.01 0.02 21.65
CA LEU A 53 2.64 0.94 20.58
C LEU A 53 3.05 2.38 20.89
N GLN A 54 2.87 2.83 22.14
CA GLN A 54 3.30 4.16 22.58
C GLN A 54 4.82 4.32 22.44
N SER A 55 5.58 3.29 22.81
CA SER A 55 7.05 3.29 22.70
C SER A 55 7.49 3.31 21.23
N ALA A 56 6.86 2.48 20.39
CA ALA A 56 7.19 2.38 18.97
C ALA A 56 6.77 3.63 18.17
N PHE A 57 5.60 4.20 18.44
CA PHE A 57 5.07 5.37 17.74
C PHE A 57 5.66 6.68 18.27
N GLY A 58 5.72 6.84 19.59
CA GLY A 58 6.04 8.08 20.29
C GLY A 58 4.79 8.86 20.71
N TRP A 59 4.96 10.10 21.16
CA TRP A 59 3.91 10.87 21.87
C TRP A 59 3.16 11.90 21.01
N ARG A 60 3.35 11.86 19.68
CA ARG A 60 2.87 12.92 18.76
C ARG A 60 1.34 13.01 18.68
N LEU A 61 0.63 11.90 18.92
CA LEU A 61 -0.83 11.86 19.06
C LEU A 61 -1.31 11.91 20.52
N GLY A 62 -0.40 12.18 21.46
CA GLY A 62 -0.65 12.05 22.89
C GLY A 62 -0.57 10.60 23.38
N LYS A 63 -1.19 10.36 24.54
CA LYS A 63 -1.24 9.05 25.18
C LYS A 63 -2.25 8.14 24.46
N ILE A 64 -1.80 6.95 24.10
CA ILE A 64 -2.65 5.87 23.59
C ILE A 64 -3.31 5.20 24.79
N THR A 65 -4.63 5.32 24.88
CA THR A 65 -5.41 4.87 26.04
C THR A 65 -6.17 3.58 25.80
N HIS A 66 -6.45 3.24 24.55
CA HIS A 66 -7.30 2.11 24.21
C HIS A 66 -6.86 1.48 22.88
N ALA A 67 -6.98 0.16 22.81
CA ALA A 67 -6.79 -0.63 21.60
C ALA A 67 -8.09 -1.38 21.30
N GLY A 68 -8.55 -1.32 20.05
CA GLY A 68 -9.68 -2.11 19.60
C GLY A 68 -9.31 -3.56 19.30
N LYS A 69 -10.24 -4.32 18.71
CA LYS A 69 -9.99 -5.69 18.26
C LYS A 69 -8.80 -5.74 17.30
N ARG A 70 -7.85 -6.62 17.60
CA ARG A 70 -6.62 -6.84 16.82
C ARG A 70 -6.81 -7.97 15.82
N SER A 71 -6.24 -7.82 14.63
CA SER A 71 -6.22 -8.83 13.58
C SER A 71 -4.85 -8.82 12.91
N ALA A 72 -4.34 -9.99 12.54
CA ALA A 72 -3.05 -10.12 11.88
C ALA A 72 -3.16 -11.00 10.63
N TYR A 73 -2.56 -10.51 9.55
CA TYR A 73 -2.55 -11.15 8.24
C TYR A 73 -1.10 -11.19 7.73
N PRO A 74 -0.64 -12.32 7.16
CA PRO A 74 0.68 -12.38 6.56
C PRO A 74 0.73 -11.45 5.35
N LEU A 75 1.81 -10.66 5.26
CA LEU A 75 2.05 -9.80 4.10
C LEU A 75 2.82 -10.61 3.06
N ALA A 76 2.15 -10.96 1.98
CA ALA A 76 2.75 -11.66 0.85
C ALA A 76 2.52 -10.87 -0.43
N LEU A 77 3.58 -10.69 -1.20
CA LEU A 77 3.45 -10.29 -2.60
C LEU A 77 2.89 -11.48 -3.36
N THR A 78 1.64 -11.39 -3.82
CA THR A 78 1.06 -12.39 -4.71
C THR A 78 0.76 -11.76 -6.05
N ARG A 79 1.00 -12.52 -7.13
CA ARG A 79 0.67 -12.11 -8.50
C ARG A 79 0.05 -13.29 -9.22
N ALA A 80 -1.08 -13.07 -9.87
CA ALA A 80 -1.66 -14.07 -10.75
C ALA A 80 -0.72 -14.31 -11.95
N ALA A 81 -0.38 -15.57 -12.22
CA ALA A 81 0.44 -15.94 -13.37
C ALA A 81 -0.22 -15.52 -14.70
N ARG A 82 -1.55 -15.55 -14.75
CA ARG A 82 -2.36 -15.00 -15.84
C ARG A 82 -3.50 -14.17 -15.25
N ALA A 83 -3.55 -12.89 -15.60
CA ALA A 83 -4.60 -11.98 -15.15
C ALA A 83 -5.88 -12.08 -16.00
N ILE A 84 -5.80 -12.68 -17.18
CA ILE A 84 -6.94 -12.91 -18.08
C ILE A 84 -6.90 -14.34 -18.63
N THR A 85 -8.09 -14.86 -18.95
CA THR A 85 -8.30 -16.04 -19.81
C THR A 85 -9.53 -15.78 -20.69
N HIS A 86 -9.98 -16.76 -21.47
CA HIS A 86 -11.20 -16.59 -22.26
C HIS A 86 -12.38 -16.25 -21.34
N ARG A 87 -13.03 -15.10 -21.62
CA ARG A 87 -14.20 -14.59 -20.88
C ARG A 87 -13.99 -14.39 -19.37
N THR A 88 -12.74 -14.32 -18.90
CA THR A 88 -12.44 -14.15 -17.47
C THR A 88 -11.29 -13.17 -17.26
N VAL A 89 -11.43 -12.29 -16.27
CA VAL A 89 -10.41 -11.32 -15.88
C VAL A 89 -10.34 -11.24 -14.35
N LEU A 90 -9.12 -11.21 -13.83
CA LEU A 90 -8.81 -10.98 -12.43
C LEU A 90 -8.43 -9.50 -12.26
N VAL A 91 -9.02 -8.84 -11.27
CA VAL A 91 -8.74 -7.42 -10.95
C VAL A 91 -8.42 -7.23 -9.46
N GLY A 92 -7.65 -6.19 -9.13
CA GLY A 92 -7.32 -5.86 -7.75
C GLY A 92 -6.63 -7.00 -7.01
N ASN A 93 -7.05 -7.28 -5.78
CA ASN A 93 -6.42 -8.28 -4.92
C ASN A 93 -6.47 -9.71 -5.48
N ALA A 94 -7.45 -10.03 -6.33
CA ALA A 94 -7.52 -11.32 -7.01
C ALA A 94 -6.39 -11.48 -8.05
N ALA A 95 -5.89 -10.37 -8.58
CA ALA A 95 -4.87 -10.34 -9.61
C ALA A 95 -3.47 -10.06 -9.03
N GLN A 96 -3.39 -9.27 -7.97
CA GLN A 96 -2.16 -9.00 -7.25
C GLN A 96 -2.42 -8.49 -5.83
N THR A 97 -1.64 -8.97 -4.86
CA THR A 97 -1.54 -8.39 -3.52
C THR A 97 -0.16 -7.78 -3.36
N LEU A 98 -0.08 -6.48 -3.06
CA LEU A 98 1.17 -5.75 -2.86
C LEU A 98 1.52 -5.62 -1.38
N HIS A 99 2.79 -5.30 -1.08
CA HIS A 99 3.17 -4.87 0.26
C HIS A 99 2.37 -3.63 0.67
N PRO A 100 1.81 -3.58 1.89
CA PRO A 100 0.93 -2.51 2.34
C PRO A 100 1.72 -1.25 2.67
N ILE A 101 2.12 -0.54 1.63
CA ILE A 101 2.63 0.83 1.73
C ILE A 101 1.50 1.74 1.24
N ALA A 102 1.04 2.65 2.11
CA ALA A 102 0.11 3.74 1.77
C ALA A 102 -1.17 3.37 0.99
N GLY A 103 -1.74 2.16 1.16
CA GLY A 103 -2.97 1.76 0.47
C GLY A 103 -2.83 1.56 -1.05
N GLN A 104 -1.60 1.39 -1.56
CA GLN A 104 -1.32 1.24 -2.99
C GLN A 104 -2.10 0.10 -3.66
N GLY A 105 -2.33 -1.02 -2.96
CA GLY A 105 -3.12 -2.14 -3.49
C GLY A 105 -4.57 -1.76 -3.83
N PHE A 106 -5.21 -0.92 -3.01
CA PHE A 106 -6.56 -0.43 -3.27
C PHE A 106 -6.60 0.48 -4.50
N ASN A 107 -5.69 1.45 -4.58
CA ASN A 107 -5.61 2.37 -5.73
C ASN A 107 -5.34 1.62 -7.04
N LEU A 108 -4.49 0.61 -7.00
CA LEU A 108 -4.20 -0.24 -8.15
C LEU A 108 -5.42 -1.07 -8.56
N GLY A 109 -6.15 -1.64 -7.61
CA GLY A 109 -7.40 -2.36 -7.89
C GLY A 109 -8.50 -1.46 -8.47
N MET A 110 -8.66 -0.25 -7.96
CA MET A 110 -9.61 0.72 -8.52
C MET A 110 -9.27 1.08 -9.97
N ARG A 111 -7.98 1.26 -10.28
CA ARG A 111 -7.51 1.51 -11.64
C ARG A 111 -7.74 0.31 -12.57
N ASP A 112 -7.56 -0.90 -12.08
CA ASP A 112 -7.87 -2.12 -12.83
C ASP A 112 -9.35 -2.14 -13.22
N VAL A 113 -10.25 -1.87 -12.27
CA VAL A 113 -11.70 -1.84 -12.49
C VAL A 113 -12.10 -0.73 -13.46
N MET A 114 -11.58 0.49 -13.29
CA MET A 114 -11.89 1.61 -14.20
C MET A 114 -11.44 1.32 -15.63
N SER A 115 -10.21 0.82 -15.80
CA SER A 115 -9.67 0.52 -17.14
C SER A 115 -10.40 -0.64 -17.81
N LEU A 116 -10.83 -1.63 -17.02
CA LEU A 116 -11.66 -2.72 -17.51
C LEU A 116 -13.02 -2.21 -17.97
N ALA A 117 -13.71 -1.43 -17.13
CA ALA A 117 -15.01 -0.84 -17.45
C ALA A 117 -14.96 -0.02 -18.75
N GLU A 118 -13.97 0.86 -18.91
CA GLU A 118 -13.78 1.62 -20.16
C GLU A 118 -13.61 0.71 -21.38
N THR A 119 -12.81 -0.35 -21.25
CA THR A 119 -12.53 -1.27 -22.36
C THR A 119 -13.78 -2.05 -22.77
N LEU A 120 -14.56 -2.52 -21.78
CA LEU A 120 -15.79 -3.27 -22.01
C LEU A 120 -16.91 -2.38 -22.57
N THR A 121 -17.04 -1.15 -22.09
CA THR A 121 -18.02 -0.18 -22.63
C THR A 121 -17.73 0.14 -24.10
N GLN A 122 -16.48 0.42 -24.45
CA GLN A 122 -16.10 0.68 -25.84
C GLN A 122 -16.33 -0.52 -26.75
N ALA A 123 -16.10 -1.75 -26.25
CA ALA A 123 -16.39 -2.97 -27.00
C ALA A 123 -17.90 -3.11 -27.25
N HIS A 124 -18.71 -2.89 -26.21
CA HIS A 124 -20.17 -2.92 -26.31
C HIS A 124 -20.72 -1.89 -27.30
N GLU A 125 -20.22 -0.65 -27.27
CA GLU A 125 -20.61 0.42 -28.20
C GLU A 125 -20.29 0.08 -29.66
N ARG A 126 -19.24 -0.71 -29.92
CA ARG A 126 -18.87 -1.20 -31.25
C ARG A 126 -19.60 -2.48 -31.65
N GLY A 127 -20.47 -3.03 -30.81
CA GLY A 127 -21.14 -4.31 -31.03
C GLY A 127 -20.20 -5.52 -30.94
N GLU A 128 -19.04 -5.37 -30.31
CA GLU A 128 -18.09 -6.46 -30.06
C GLU A 128 -18.58 -7.33 -28.88
N ASP A 129 -18.23 -8.62 -28.88
CA ASP A 129 -18.45 -9.49 -27.72
C ASP A 129 -17.53 -9.08 -26.55
N ILE A 130 -18.11 -8.58 -25.47
CA ILE A 130 -17.36 -8.10 -24.29
C ILE A 130 -16.51 -9.19 -23.62
N GLY A 131 -16.82 -10.46 -23.85
CA GLY A 131 -16.07 -11.60 -23.34
C GLY A 131 -14.96 -12.09 -24.28
N ASP A 132 -14.86 -11.51 -25.47
CA ASP A 132 -13.88 -11.93 -26.47
C ASP A 132 -12.44 -11.74 -25.96
N TYR A 133 -11.60 -12.72 -26.29
CA TYR A 133 -10.24 -12.77 -25.79
C TYR A 133 -9.39 -11.60 -26.30
N GLY A 134 -9.64 -11.12 -27.53
CA GLY A 134 -8.98 -9.95 -28.09
C GLY A 134 -9.25 -8.67 -27.29
N ILE A 135 -10.49 -8.49 -26.81
CA ILE A 135 -10.86 -7.36 -25.94
C ILE A 135 -10.07 -7.40 -24.63
N LEU A 136 -10.02 -8.57 -24.00
CA LEU A 136 -9.30 -8.76 -22.74
C LEU A 136 -7.78 -8.60 -22.91
N CYS A 137 -7.22 -9.03 -24.04
CA CYS A 137 -5.81 -8.77 -24.38
C CYS A 137 -5.51 -7.28 -24.54
N ARG A 138 -6.39 -6.50 -25.18
CA ARG A 138 -6.24 -5.03 -25.26
C ARG A 138 -6.24 -4.39 -23.87
N TYR A 139 -7.15 -4.82 -22.98
CA TYR A 139 -7.15 -4.40 -21.57
C TYR A 139 -5.81 -4.73 -20.88
N GLN A 140 -5.32 -5.97 -21.02
CA GLN A 140 -4.06 -6.40 -20.42
C GLN A 140 -2.88 -5.55 -20.90
N GLN A 141 -2.74 -5.33 -22.21
CA GLN A 141 -1.66 -4.52 -22.78
C GLN A 141 -1.68 -3.08 -22.26
N ARG A 142 -2.86 -2.45 -22.15
CA ARG A 142 -3.03 -1.10 -21.60
C ARG A 142 -2.67 -0.99 -20.12
N ARG A 143 -2.68 -2.10 -19.38
CA ARG A 143 -2.33 -2.16 -17.94
C ARG A 143 -0.93 -2.69 -17.68
N GLN A 144 -0.29 -3.33 -18.65
CA GLN A 144 0.98 -3.99 -18.43
C GLN A 144 2.09 -3.02 -18.05
N SER A 145 2.20 -1.87 -18.72
CA SER A 145 3.19 -0.83 -18.38
C SER A 145 2.98 -0.21 -16.99
N ASP A 146 1.74 0.04 -16.59
CA ASP A 146 1.40 0.61 -15.27
C ASP A 146 1.61 -0.41 -14.14
N ARG A 147 1.29 -1.69 -14.39
CA ARG A 147 1.58 -2.79 -13.46
C ARG A 147 3.07 -3.00 -13.27
N GLU A 148 3.83 -3.06 -14.36
CA GLU A 148 5.29 -3.25 -14.29
C GLU A 148 5.97 -2.07 -13.58
N ALA A 149 5.55 -0.84 -13.85
CA ALA A 149 6.04 0.35 -13.14
C ALA A 149 5.67 0.33 -11.64
N THR A 150 4.43 0.00 -11.30
CA THR A 150 3.98 -0.04 -9.89
C THR A 150 4.67 -1.17 -9.12
N ILE A 151 4.70 -2.38 -9.67
CA ILE A 151 5.36 -3.53 -9.04
C ILE A 151 6.86 -3.28 -8.89
N GLY A 152 7.52 -2.72 -9.92
CA GLY A 152 8.94 -2.38 -9.86
C GLY A 152 9.27 -1.37 -8.76
N VAL A 153 8.41 -0.36 -8.56
CA VAL A 153 8.58 0.62 -7.48
C VAL A 153 8.34 -0.01 -6.10
N THR A 154 7.30 -0.85 -5.92
CA THR A 154 7.01 -1.47 -4.63
C THR A 154 8.07 -2.51 -4.25
N ASP A 155 8.52 -3.34 -5.20
CA ASP A 155 9.56 -4.34 -4.96
C ASP A 155 10.93 -3.70 -4.72
N SER A 156 11.26 -2.63 -5.45
CA SER A 156 12.47 -1.84 -5.20
C SER A 156 12.44 -1.12 -3.86
N LEU A 157 11.29 -0.57 -3.44
CA LEU A 157 11.16 0.03 -2.11
C LEU A 157 11.25 -1.01 -1.00
N VAL A 158 10.62 -2.18 -1.17
CA VAL A 158 10.72 -3.27 -0.19
C VAL A 158 12.15 -3.78 -0.12
N HIS A 159 12.84 -4.00 -1.24
CA HIS A 159 14.25 -4.38 -1.24
C HIS A 159 15.16 -3.29 -0.66
N LEU A 160 14.94 -2.02 -1.00
CA LEU A 160 15.75 -0.90 -0.50
C LEU A 160 15.54 -0.67 1.02
N PHE A 161 14.35 -0.94 1.55
CA PHE A 161 14.03 -0.76 2.96
C PHE A 161 14.21 -2.03 3.81
N ALA A 162 14.15 -3.23 3.22
CA ALA A 162 14.41 -4.51 3.89
C ALA A 162 15.90 -4.89 3.88
N ASN A 163 16.71 -4.29 3.01
CA ASN A 163 18.14 -4.56 2.96
C ASN A 163 18.88 -3.89 4.13
N ARG A 164 19.61 -4.70 4.92
CA ARG A 164 20.29 -4.29 6.17
C ARG A 164 21.73 -3.79 5.94
N TRP A 165 22.11 -3.52 4.70
CA TRP A 165 23.45 -3.02 4.36
C TRP A 165 23.65 -1.59 4.87
N ALA A 166 24.60 -1.42 5.78
CA ALA A 166 24.89 -0.15 6.47
C ALA A 166 25.04 1.09 5.54
N PRO A 167 25.66 1.02 4.34
CA PRO A 167 25.75 2.17 3.44
C PRO A 167 24.40 2.63 2.85
N LEU A 168 23.49 1.69 2.59
CA LEU A 168 22.16 1.99 2.02
C LEU A 168 21.22 2.60 3.07
N VAL A 169 21.36 2.22 4.35
CA VAL A 169 20.62 2.83 5.46
C VAL A 169 21.05 4.28 5.70
N VAL A 170 22.34 4.58 5.57
CA VAL A 170 22.88 5.94 5.64
C VAL A 170 22.39 6.77 4.45
N GLY A 171 22.45 6.24 3.22
CA GLY A 171 21.90 6.89 2.03
C GLY A 171 20.40 7.16 2.12
N ARG A 172 19.62 6.23 2.70
CA ARG A 172 18.18 6.39 2.94
C ARG A 172 17.88 7.52 3.91
N ASN A 173 18.60 7.60 5.03
CA ASN A 173 18.39 8.64 6.03
C ASN A 173 18.80 10.02 5.50
N ILE A 174 19.88 10.10 4.72
CA ILE A 174 20.29 11.32 4.01
C ILE A 174 19.24 11.70 2.95
N GLY A 175 18.71 10.74 2.19
CA GLY A 175 17.66 10.97 1.19
C GLY A 175 16.36 11.49 1.81
N LEU A 176 15.92 10.91 2.93
CA LEU A 176 14.73 11.38 3.67
C LEU A 176 14.94 12.79 4.27
N MET A 177 16.12 13.09 4.82
CA MET A 177 16.47 14.43 5.30
C MET A 177 16.55 15.45 4.15
N THR A 178 17.08 15.05 3.00
CA THR A 178 17.16 15.91 1.81
C THR A 178 15.76 16.17 1.23
N MET A 179 14.85 15.19 1.30
CA MET A 179 13.44 15.32 0.90
C MET A 179 12.62 16.20 1.85
N GLU A 180 12.96 16.28 3.14
CA GLU A 180 12.37 17.27 4.06
C GLU A 180 12.82 18.71 3.74
N LEU A 181 13.98 18.88 3.08
CA LEU A 181 14.56 20.17 2.72
C LEU A 181 14.18 20.64 1.30
N PHE A 182 13.69 19.76 0.42
CA PHE A 182 13.39 20.06 -0.99
C PHE A 182 11.92 19.80 -1.36
N THR A 183 11.10 20.85 -1.31
CA THR A 183 9.64 20.85 -1.59
C THR A 183 9.22 20.25 -2.94
N PRO A 184 9.91 20.46 -4.08
CA PRO A 184 9.49 19.95 -5.38
C PRO A 184 9.53 18.41 -5.49
N ALA A 185 10.48 17.76 -4.81
CA ALA A 185 10.62 16.31 -4.82
C ALA A 185 9.49 15.62 -4.04
N ARG A 186 8.99 16.29 -2.98
CA ARG A 186 7.83 15.86 -2.20
C ARG A 186 6.55 15.88 -3.04
N ASP A 187 6.39 16.89 -3.90
CA ASP A 187 5.20 17.04 -4.75
C ASP A 187 5.15 16.01 -5.89
N VAL A 188 6.30 15.69 -6.51
CA VAL A 188 6.38 14.62 -7.53
C VAL A 188 6.09 13.24 -6.94
N LEU A 189 6.58 12.96 -5.73
CA LEU A 189 6.27 11.71 -5.05
C LEU A 189 4.79 11.67 -4.62
N ALA A 190 4.26 12.76 -4.07
CA ALA A 190 2.86 12.89 -3.71
C ALA A 190 1.94 12.68 -4.92
N GLN A 191 2.23 13.27 -6.08
CA GLN A 191 1.49 13.04 -7.32
C GLN A 191 1.53 11.58 -7.78
N ARG A 192 2.68 10.90 -7.65
CA ARG A 192 2.80 9.47 -7.99
C ARG A 192 2.11 8.55 -6.98
N THR A 193 2.13 8.87 -5.69
CA THR A 193 1.47 8.07 -4.63
C THR A 193 -0.04 8.33 -4.52
N LEU A 194 -0.48 9.57 -4.74
CA LEU A 194 -1.90 9.97 -4.84
C LEU A 194 -2.49 9.59 -6.21
N GLY A 195 -1.62 9.24 -7.15
CA GLY A 195 -2.00 8.61 -8.39
C GLY A 195 -2.50 9.54 -9.48
N TRP A 196 -2.11 10.81 -9.43
CA TRP A 196 -2.38 11.81 -10.45
C TRP A 196 -1.34 11.67 -11.55
N VAL A 197 -1.48 10.62 -12.38
CA VAL A 197 -0.85 10.61 -13.70
C VAL A 197 -1.85 11.30 -14.62
N ALA A 198 -1.47 12.47 -15.15
CA ALA A 198 -2.22 13.11 -16.22
C ALA A 198 -2.38 12.10 -17.36
N ARG A 199 -3.64 11.87 -17.78
CA ARG A 199 -3.96 11.10 -18.98
C ARG A 199 -3.40 11.79 -20.22
#